data_AF-M4N9I5-F1
#
_entry.id   AF-M4N9I5-F1
#
_cell.length_a   1.000
_cell.length_b   1.000
_cell.length_c   1.000
_cell.angle_alpha   90.00
_cell.angle_beta   90.00
_cell.angle_gamma   90.00
#
_symmetry.space_group_name_H-M   'P 1'
#
loop_
_entity.id
_entity.type
_entity.pdbx_description
1 polymer ?
#
loop_
_entity_poly.entity_id
_entity_poly.type
_entity_poly.pdbx_seq_one_letter_code
_entity_poly.pdbx_strand_id
1 'polypeptide(L)'
;VVAKLTATPSVTEGGEITYTITLTNQDGLPINNHSALTFTLSDGTTVITVPANGTVGTATVTAPDNVYVGTNDAVVKSIATVEGADVGKFEQLTLDKTPVSTAVTDEPGTPGNPGGNNEGDLVKVTITADQTSVAENVKPTFTVHVNQPLDHDLVVTLSNNAQVTIKAGDTSAPY
;
A
#
# COMPACT_ATOMS: atom_id res chain seq x y z
N VAL A 1 -27.73 13.86 -12.85
CA VAL A 1 -26.34 14.10 -12.43
C VAL A 1 -25.63 12.76 -12.31
N VAL A 2 -24.38 12.66 -12.76
CA VAL A 2 -23.54 11.46 -12.66
C VAL A 2 -22.32 11.78 -11.79
N ALA A 3 -22.03 10.93 -10.81
CA ALA A 3 -20.78 10.96 -10.06
C ALA A 3 -19.81 9.96 -10.68
N LYS A 4 -18.66 10.45 -11.16
CA LYS A 4 -17.59 9.65 -11.78
C LYS A 4 -16.34 9.66 -10.90
N LEU A 5 -15.76 8.49 -10.69
CA LEU A 5 -14.49 8.31 -10.00
C LEU A 5 -13.34 8.24 -11.02
N THR A 6 -12.22 8.87 -10.70
CA THR A 6 -10.92 8.65 -11.35
C THR A 6 -9.85 8.42 -10.29
N ALA A 7 -8.74 7.79 -10.68
CA ALA A 7 -7.58 7.56 -9.84
C ALA A 7 -6.29 7.93 -10.59
N THR A 8 -5.21 8.20 -9.85
CA THR A 8 -3.86 8.25 -10.43
C THR A 8 -3.58 6.93 -11.18
N PRO A 9 -3.16 6.94 -12.46
CA PRO A 9 -3.01 5.70 -13.24
C PRO A 9 -1.90 4.76 -12.74
N SER A 10 -0.81 5.32 -12.23
CA SER A 10 0.35 4.58 -11.73
C SER A 10 1.08 5.38 -10.66
N VAL A 11 1.60 4.68 -9.65
CA VAL A 11 2.46 5.22 -8.59
C VAL A 11 3.56 4.21 -8.28
N THR A 12 4.63 4.65 -7.62
CA THR A 12 5.57 3.73 -6.96
C THR A 12 4.95 3.20 -5.66
N GLU A 13 5.50 2.11 -5.13
CA GLU A 13 5.26 1.70 -3.74
C GLU A 13 5.51 2.86 -2.77
N GLY A 14 4.75 2.88 -1.67
CA GLY A 14 4.73 4.00 -0.72
C GLY A 14 4.18 5.33 -1.26
N GLY A 15 3.93 5.45 -2.58
CA GLY A 15 3.42 6.65 -3.24
C GLY A 15 1.95 6.94 -2.94
N GLU A 16 1.50 8.16 -3.22
CA GLU A 16 0.11 8.56 -3.00
C GLU A 16 -0.78 8.32 -4.22
N ILE A 17 -1.81 7.48 -4.06
CA ILE A 17 -2.91 7.33 -5.01
C ILE A 17 -3.94 8.41 -4.73
N THR A 18 -4.17 9.31 -5.70
CA THR A 18 -5.21 10.33 -5.60
C THR A 18 -6.49 9.85 -6.28
N TYR A 19 -7.57 9.80 -5.52
CA TYR A 19 -8.92 9.54 -6.03
C TYR A 19 -9.69 10.84 -6.19
N THR A 20 -10.36 11.02 -7.32
CA THR A 20 -11.18 12.21 -7.60
C THR A 20 -12.60 11.81 -7.95
N ILE A 21 -13.57 12.36 -7.22
CA ILE A 21 -14.97 12.33 -7.63
C ILE A 21 -15.27 13.60 -8.42
N THR A 22 -15.89 13.45 -9.59
CA THR A 22 -16.43 14.55 -10.39
C THR A 22 -17.92 14.36 -10.60
N LEU A 23 -18.71 15.39 -10.29
CA LEU A 23 -20.13 15.46 -10.60
C LEU A 23 -20.33 16.14 -11.95
N THR A 24 -21.07 15.48 -12.84
CA THR A 24 -21.42 16.02 -14.16
C THR A 24 -22.92 15.99 -14.39
N ASN A 25 -23.41 16.98 -15.13
CA ASN A 25 -24.78 17.01 -15.63
C ASN A 25 -24.70 16.92 -17.15
N GLN A 26 -25.39 15.95 -17.75
CA GLN A 26 -25.36 15.71 -19.19
C GLN A 26 -25.90 16.91 -19.99
N ASP A 27 -26.83 17.66 -19.40
CA ASP A 27 -27.44 18.85 -20.02
C ASP A 27 -26.60 20.12 -19.78
N GLY A 28 -25.44 20.01 -19.12
CA GLY A 28 -24.57 21.13 -18.80
C GLY A 28 -25.13 22.11 -17.77
N LEU A 29 -26.22 21.74 -17.09
CA LEU A 29 -26.84 22.57 -16.06
C LEU A 29 -25.94 22.70 -14.82
N PRO A 30 -25.96 23.86 -14.13
CA PRO A 30 -25.21 24.06 -12.90
C PRO A 30 -25.56 23.04 -11.81
N ILE A 31 -24.54 22.58 -11.09
CA ILE A 31 -24.67 21.70 -9.91
C ILE A 31 -24.23 22.52 -8.69
N ASN A 32 -25.01 23.52 -8.29
CA ASN A 32 -24.59 24.54 -7.31
C ASN A 32 -25.64 24.88 -6.25
N ASN A 33 -26.49 23.92 -5.88
CA ASN A 33 -27.49 24.08 -4.82
C ASN A 33 -27.68 22.78 -4.02
N HIS A 34 -26.57 22.23 -3.54
CA HIS A 34 -26.55 21.03 -2.71
C HIS A 34 -25.58 21.21 -1.54
N SER A 35 -25.92 20.61 -0.41
CA SER A 35 -25.01 20.43 0.73
C SER A 35 -23.82 19.54 0.35
N ALA A 36 -22.82 19.46 1.23
CA ALA A 36 -21.69 18.54 1.03
C ALA A 36 -22.19 17.09 0.83
N LEU A 37 -21.53 16.39 -0.09
CA LEU A 37 -21.80 14.99 -0.41
C LEU A 37 -20.58 14.15 -0.03
N THR A 38 -20.83 13.04 0.64
CA THR A 38 -19.78 12.14 1.13
C THR A 38 -19.88 10.83 0.38
N PHE A 39 -18.83 10.46 -0.36
CA PHE A 39 -18.75 9.21 -1.12
C PHE A 39 -17.84 8.23 -0.38
N THR A 40 -18.30 7.00 -0.17
CA THR A 40 -17.46 5.90 0.32
C THR A 40 -17.10 4.99 -0.85
N LEU A 41 -15.82 4.63 -0.96
CA LEU A 41 -15.36 3.70 -1.99
C LEU A 41 -15.60 2.24 -1.58
N SER A 42 -15.34 1.32 -2.51
CA SER A 42 -15.58 -0.12 -2.39
C SER A 42 -14.81 -0.83 -1.27
N ASP A 43 -13.78 -0.19 -0.70
CA ASP A 43 -13.07 -0.71 0.47
C ASP A 43 -13.79 -0.43 1.81
N GLY A 44 -14.84 0.39 1.78
CA GLY A 44 -15.60 0.77 2.96
C GLY A 44 -14.91 1.78 3.88
N THR A 45 -13.68 2.21 3.57
CA THR A 45 -12.86 3.07 4.44
C THR A 45 -12.43 4.37 3.76
N THR A 46 -12.22 4.37 2.45
CA THR A 46 -11.83 5.59 1.72
C THR A 46 -13.06 6.47 1.51
N VAL A 47 -13.00 7.70 2.01
CA VAL A 47 -14.10 8.68 1.98
C VAL A 47 -13.68 9.92 1.21
N ILE A 48 -14.47 10.32 0.22
CA ILE A 48 -14.27 11.51 -0.59
C ILE A 48 -15.43 12.47 -0.38
N THR A 49 -15.15 13.71 0.05
CA THR A 49 -16.18 14.73 0.23
C THR A 49 -16.16 15.71 -0.93
N VAL A 50 -17.29 15.82 -1.64
CA VAL A 50 -17.54 16.95 -2.54
C VAL A 50 -18.17 18.06 -1.71
N PRO A 51 -17.55 19.26 -1.61
CA PRO A 51 -18.06 20.33 -0.77
C PRO A 51 -19.40 20.85 -1.28
N ALA A 52 -20.14 21.56 -0.41
CA ALA A 52 -21.40 22.17 -0.80
C ALA A 52 -21.23 23.08 -2.02
N ASN A 53 -22.15 22.95 -2.99
CA ASN A 53 -22.12 23.64 -4.28
C ASN A 53 -20.89 23.38 -5.15
N GLY A 54 -20.05 22.41 -4.79
CA GLY A 54 -18.88 21.98 -5.55
C GLY A 54 -19.19 20.78 -6.45
N THR A 55 -18.37 20.59 -7.48
CA THR A 55 -18.49 19.45 -8.39
C THR A 55 -17.34 18.47 -8.28
N VAL A 56 -16.32 18.76 -7.47
CA VAL A 56 -15.11 17.95 -7.35
C VAL A 56 -14.77 17.73 -5.88
N GLY A 57 -14.36 16.51 -5.55
CA GLY A 57 -13.79 16.14 -4.26
C GLY A 57 -12.64 15.17 -4.46
N THR A 58 -11.67 15.16 -3.54
CA THR A 58 -10.49 14.31 -3.61
C THR A 58 -10.21 13.61 -2.28
N ALA A 59 -9.52 12.48 -2.36
CA ALA A 59 -8.85 11.83 -1.21
C ALA A 59 -7.56 11.16 -1.69
N THR A 60 -6.58 11.01 -0.80
CA THR A 60 -5.36 10.25 -1.06
C THR A 60 -5.31 8.98 -0.20
N VAL A 61 -4.69 7.95 -0.76
CA VAL A 61 -4.38 6.68 -0.08
C VAL A 61 -2.96 6.29 -0.45
N THR A 62 -2.16 5.88 0.53
CA THR A 62 -0.82 5.35 0.29
C THR A 62 -0.90 3.99 -0.42
N ALA A 63 -0.13 3.83 -1.49
CA ALA A 63 0.01 2.54 -2.16
C ALA A 63 0.65 1.51 -1.22
N PRO A 64 0.29 0.22 -1.34
CA PRO A 64 1.03 -0.84 -0.66
C PRO A 64 2.53 -0.77 -0.98
N ASP A 65 3.32 -1.25 -0.04
CA ASP A 65 4.77 -1.20 -0.08
C ASP A 65 5.32 -2.50 0.53
N ASN A 66 6.33 -3.08 -0.12
CA ASN A 66 6.93 -4.34 0.31
C ASN A 66 8.39 -4.46 -0.11
N VAL A 67 9.11 -5.34 0.61
CA VAL A 67 10.56 -5.46 0.47
C VAL A 67 11.05 -6.23 -0.76
N TYR A 68 10.14 -6.65 -1.65
CA TYR A 68 10.45 -7.54 -2.77
C TYR A 68 10.35 -6.82 -4.10
N VAL A 69 11.38 -7.02 -4.92
CA VAL A 69 11.38 -6.53 -6.29
C VAL A 69 10.26 -7.18 -7.11
N GLY A 70 9.70 -6.43 -8.06
CA GLY A 70 8.84 -6.98 -9.09
C GLY A 70 7.56 -6.19 -9.36
N THR A 71 6.53 -6.89 -9.82
CA THR A 71 5.22 -6.29 -10.10
C THR A 71 4.29 -6.48 -8.91
N ASN A 72 3.69 -5.38 -8.47
CA ASN A 72 2.70 -5.39 -7.40
C ASN A 72 1.28 -5.51 -7.95
N ASP A 73 0.38 -6.06 -7.14
CA ASP A 73 -1.04 -6.09 -7.47
C ASP A 73 -1.58 -4.66 -7.59
N ALA A 74 -2.37 -4.41 -8.64
CA ALA A 74 -2.98 -3.10 -8.85
C ALA A 74 -4.01 -2.80 -7.76
N VAL A 75 -4.06 -1.55 -7.31
CA VAL A 75 -5.09 -1.08 -6.38
C VAL A 75 -6.34 -0.73 -7.17
N VAL A 76 -7.42 -1.48 -6.93
CA VAL A 76 -8.72 -1.29 -7.61
C VAL A 76 -9.75 -0.73 -6.65
N LYS A 77 -10.45 0.33 -7.04
CA LYS A 77 -11.55 0.94 -6.28
C LYS A 77 -12.74 1.26 -7.17
N SER A 78 -13.93 1.30 -6.59
CA SER A 78 -15.14 1.85 -7.22
C SER A 78 -15.94 2.64 -6.20
N ILE A 79 -16.93 3.42 -6.65
CA ILE A 79 -17.89 4.07 -5.73
C ILE A 79 -18.80 3.00 -5.12
N ALA A 80 -18.94 2.98 -3.79
CA ALA A 80 -19.89 2.11 -3.10
C ALA A 80 -21.20 2.84 -2.77
N THR A 81 -21.11 3.93 -2.00
CA THR A 81 -22.25 4.68 -1.48
C THR A 81 -22.02 6.19 -1.59
N VAL A 82 -23.12 6.93 -1.48
CA VAL A 82 -23.13 8.39 -1.32
C VAL A 82 -24.10 8.76 -0.21
N GLU A 83 -23.70 9.69 0.64
CA GLU A 83 -24.50 10.25 1.72
C GLU A 83 -24.43 11.78 1.72
N GLY A 84 -25.36 12.42 2.43
CA GLY A 84 -25.46 13.87 2.55
C GLY A 84 -26.90 14.35 2.66
N ALA A 85 -27.12 15.47 3.36
CA ALA A 85 -28.46 15.99 3.64
C ALA A 85 -29.29 16.28 2.36
N ASP A 86 -28.61 16.57 1.25
CA ASP A 86 -29.21 16.98 -0.01
C ASP A 86 -29.06 15.96 -1.15
N VAL A 87 -28.66 14.72 -0.86
CA VAL A 87 -28.59 13.66 -1.90
C VAL A 87 -29.95 13.51 -2.61
N GLY A 88 -31.05 13.64 -1.87
CA GLY A 88 -32.41 13.58 -2.41
C GLY A 88 -32.89 14.83 -3.16
N LYS A 89 -32.09 15.91 -3.23
CA LYS A 89 -32.45 17.11 -4.01
C LYS A 89 -32.20 16.95 -5.50
N PHE A 90 -31.36 16.00 -5.90
CA PHE A 90 -31.18 15.69 -7.31
C PHE A 90 -32.40 14.92 -7.83
N GLU A 91 -32.97 15.34 -8.96
CA GLU A 91 -34.02 14.55 -9.65
C GLU A 91 -33.49 13.14 -9.98
N GLN A 92 -32.20 13.05 -10.29
CA GLN A 92 -31.46 11.80 -10.40
C GLN A 92 -29.96 12.03 -10.11
N LEU A 93 -29.42 11.28 -9.16
CA LEU A 93 -27.99 11.11 -8.95
C LEU A 93 -27.60 9.65 -9.25
N THR A 94 -26.83 9.46 -10.32
CA THR A 94 -26.32 8.15 -10.73
C THR A 94 -24.86 8.01 -10.31
N LEU A 95 -24.54 6.90 -9.65
CA LEU A 95 -23.16 6.56 -9.31
C LEU A 95 -22.56 5.72 -10.44
N ASP A 96 -21.48 6.20 -11.06
CA ASP A 96 -20.68 5.38 -11.95
C ASP A 96 -19.86 4.39 -11.11
N LYS A 97 -20.32 3.14 -11.07
CA LYS A 97 -19.67 2.05 -10.31
C LYS A 97 -18.58 1.33 -11.11
N THR A 98 -18.19 1.87 -12.26
CA THR A 98 -17.06 1.33 -13.03
C THR A 98 -15.79 1.39 -12.17
N PRO A 99 -15.09 0.25 -11.94
CA PRO A 99 -13.85 0.26 -11.19
C PRO A 99 -12.76 1.10 -11.88
N VAL A 100 -11.97 1.80 -11.06
CA VAL A 100 -10.72 2.44 -11.47
C VAL A 100 -9.55 1.65 -10.89
N SER A 101 -8.43 1.62 -11.61
CA SER A 101 -7.24 0.84 -11.27
C SER A 101 -6.02 1.74 -11.26
N THR A 102 -5.17 1.55 -10.27
CA THR A 102 -3.85 2.18 -10.17
C THR A 102 -2.79 1.08 -10.18
N ALA A 103 -1.87 1.14 -11.14
CA ALA A 103 -0.70 0.27 -11.14
C ALA A 103 0.27 0.71 -10.04
N VAL A 104 0.86 -0.25 -9.34
CA VAL A 104 1.89 -0.01 -8.32
C VAL A 104 3.18 -0.59 -8.85
N THR A 105 4.20 0.25 -9.01
CA THR A 105 5.52 -0.16 -9.48
C THR A 105 6.50 -0.21 -8.32
N ASP A 106 7.35 -1.22 -8.31
CA ASP A 106 8.49 -1.32 -7.41
C ASP A 106 9.31 -0.02 -7.38
N GLU A 107 9.83 0.33 -6.21
CA GLU A 107 10.72 1.47 -6.07
C GLU A 107 12.06 1.21 -6.79
N PRO A 108 12.77 2.25 -7.25
CA PRO A 108 14.08 2.07 -7.84
C PRO A 108 15.09 1.47 -6.84
N GLY A 109 15.26 0.15 -6.89
CA GLY A 109 16.36 -0.57 -6.29
C GLY A 109 17.43 -0.94 -7.31
N THR A 110 18.68 -1.16 -6.86
CA THR A 110 19.67 -1.85 -7.72
C THR A 110 19.57 -3.35 -7.46
N PRO A 111 19.03 -4.17 -8.40
CA PRO A 111 18.98 -5.61 -8.22
C PRO A 111 20.40 -6.18 -8.07
N GLY A 112 20.62 -7.00 -7.04
CA GLY A 112 21.88 -7.73 -6.85
C GLY A 112 22.97 -7.01 -6.06
N ASN A 113 22.70 -5.84 -5.44
CA ASN A 113 23.62 -5.21 -4.49
C ASN A 113 22.94 -4.91 -3.15
N PRO A 114 22.91 -5.88 -2.21
CA PRO A 114 22.41 -5.65 -0.85
C PRO A 114 23.21 -4.50 -0.20
N GLY A 115 22.56 -3.36 0.06
CA GLY A 115 23.16 -2.17 0.67
C GLY A 115 23.43 -0.97 -0.25
N GLY A 116 22.92 -0.97 -1.50
CA GLY A 116 22.82 0.25 -2.34
C GLY A 116 21.69 1.21 -1.91
N ASN A 117 21.45 2.26 -2.69
CA ASN A 117 20.30 3.17 -2.54
C ASN A 117 18.98 2.47 -2.92
N ASN A 118 18.57 1.48 -2.11
CA ASN A 118 17.18 1.02 -2.10
C ASN A 118 16.44 2.06 -1.26
N GLU A 119 15.63 2.89 -1.91
CA GLU A 119 15.01 4.09 -1.34
C GLU A 119 13.89 3.79 -0.33
N GLY A 120 13.67 2.52 0.05
CA GLY A 120 12.75 2.07 1.10
C GLY A 120 13.07 0.69 1.69
N ASP A 121 13.47 -0.29 0.87
CA ASP A 121 13.47 -1.71 1.27
C ASP A 121 14.81 -2.27 1.73
N LEU A 122 15.30 -1.83 2.88
CA LEU A 122 16.52 -2.37 3.48
C LEU A 122 16.23 -3.54 4.44
N VAL A 123 16.59 -4.76 4.01
CA VAL A 123 16.66 -5.95 4.88
C VAL A 123 18.08 -6.09 5.44
N LYS A 124 18.22 -5.94 6.76
CA LYS A 124 19.50 -6.07 7.47
C LYS A 124 19.57 -7.40 8.20
N VAL A 125 20.58 -8.20 7.85
CA VAL A 125 20.91 -9.45 8.55
C VAL A 125 22.00 -9.19 9.59
N THR A 126 21.82 -9.72 10.81
CA THR A 126 22.85 -9.71 11.86
C THR A 126 23.03 -11.11 12.45
N ILE A 127 24.19 -11.36 13.05
CA ILE A 127 24.46 -12.58 13.82
C ILE A 127 25.02 -12.18 15.18
N THR A 128 24.48 -12.78 16.24
CA THR A 128 24.93 -12.58 17.61
C THR A 128 25.37 -13.90 18.20
N ALA A 129 26.53 -13.93 18.87
CA ALA A 129 26.86 -15.05 19.74
C ALA A 129 25.95 -15.00 20.97
N ASP A 130 25.36 -16.13 21.35
CA ASP A 130 24.49 -16.18 22.52
C ASP A 130 25.32 -16.23 23.83
N GLN A 131 26.62 -16.50 23.72
CA GLN A 131 27.57 -16.56 24.82
C GLN A 131 28.79 -15.66 24.56
N THR A 132 29.34 -15.06 25.62
CA THR A 132 30.58 -14.25 25.55
C THR A 132 31.84 -15.09 25.47
N SER A 133 31.79 -16.33 25.97
CA SER A 133 32.84 -17.34 25.89
C SER A 133 32.23 -18.73 26.09
N VAL A 134 32.95 -19.77 25.66
CA VAL A 134 32.57 -21.17 25.85
C VAL A 134 33.71 -21.94 26.49
N ALA A 135 33.37 -22.91 27.34
CA ALA A 135 34.35 -23.84 27.87
C ALA A 135 34.81 -24.82 26.78
N GLU A 136 35.99 -25.42 26.97
CA GLU A 136 36.45 -26.51 26.12
C GLU A 136 35.38 -27.62 26.06
N ASN A 137 35.07 -28.10 24.86
CA ASN A 137 34.03 -29.10 24.57
C ASN A 137 32.57 -28.62 24.70
N VAL A 138 32.31 -27.32 24.85
CA VAL A 138 30.97 -26.74 24.69
C VAL A 138 30.84 -26.12 23.31
N LYS A 139 29.79 -26.47 22.56
CA LYS A 139 29.51 -25.85 21.26
C LYS A 139 29.01 -24.42 21.49
N PRO A 140 29.58 -23.40 20.81
CA PRO A 140 29.00 -22.07 20.79
C PRO A 140 27.65 -22.11 20.05
N THR A 141 26.72 -21.25 20.44
CA THR A 141 25.46 -21.04 19.71
C THR A 141 25.37 -19.60 19.28
N PHE A 142 24.67 -19.40 18.17
CA PHE A 142 24.46 -18.08 17.60
C PHE A 142 22.99 -17.92 17.25
N THR A 143 22.54 -16.67 17.22
CA THR A 143 21.23 -16.32 16.67
C THR A 143 21.43 -15.39 15.48
N VAL A 144 20.86 -15.76 14.34
CA VAL A 144 20.79 -14.90 13.15
C VAL A 144 19.48 -14.14 13.19
N HIS A 145 19.52 -12.83 12.95
CA HIS A 145 18.36 -11.95 12.99
C HIS A 145 18.18 -11.19 11.68
N VAL A 146 16.94 -10.83 11.38
CA VAL A 146 16.55 -9.82 10.40
C VAL A 146 15.82 -8.68 11.09
N ASN A 147 15.93 -7.47 10.54
CA ASN A 147 15.30 -6.27 11.11
C ASN A 147 13.77 -6.21 10.97
N GLN A 148 13.18 -7.08 10.17
CA GLN A 148 11.73 -7.16 9.95
C GLN A 148 11.30 -8.57 9.53
N PRO A 149 10.05 -8.98 9.78
CA PRO A 149 9.49 -10.20 9.21
C PRO A 149 9.50 -10.14 7.68
N LEU A 150 9.75 -11.29 7.08
CA LEU A 150 9.74 -11.49 5.63
C LEU A 150 8.57 -12.42 5.28
N ASP A 151 7.94 -12.25 4.12
CA ASP A 151 6.84 -13.13 3.68
C ASP A 151 7.35 -14.45 3.06
N HIS A 152 8.66 -14.55 2.83
CA HIS A 152 9.37 -15.75 2.37
C HIS A 152 10.48 -16.16 3.36
N ASP A 153 10.80 -17.46 3.37
CA ASP A 153 11.96 -17.99 4.09
C ASP A 153 13.26 -17.31 3.60
N LEU A 154 14.09 -16.85 4.54
CA LEU A 154 15.43 -16.35 4.25
C LEU A 154 16.48 -17.40 4.61
N VAL A 155 17.28 -17.82 3.63
CA VAL A 155 18.41 -18.73 3.83
C VAL A 155 19.71 -17.93 3.90
N VAL A 156 20.31 -17.89 5.09
CA VAL A 156 21.60 -17.24 5.33
C VAL A 156 22.70 -18.30 5.29
N THR A 157 23.66 -18.14 4.37
CA THR A 157 24.87 -18.97 4.33
C THR A 157 25.96 -18.30 5.16
N LEU A 158 26.38 -18.96 6.23
CA LEU A 158 27.43 -18.49 7.13
C LEU A 158 28.82 -18.70 6.53
N SER A 159 29.83 -18.05 7.11
CA SER A 159 31.23 -18.14 6.64
C SER A 159 31.82 -19.56 6.67
N ASN A 160 31.21 -20.46 7.43
CA ASN A 160 31.57 -21.88 7.49
C ASN A 160 30.73 -22.77 6.54
N ASN A 161 29.98 -22.16 5.62
CA ASN A 161 29.03 -22.80 4.69
C ASN A 161 27.80 -23.45 5.34
N ALA A 162 27.62 -23.33 6.66
CA ALA A 162 26.35 -23.74 7.27
C ALA A 162 25.22 -22.80 6.82
N GLN A 163 24.00 -23.34 6.76
CA GLN A 163 22.81 -22.58 6.41
C GLN A 163 21.91 -22.44 7.62
N VAL A 164 21.41 -21.22 7.82
CA VAL A 164 20.38 -20.89 8.80
C VAL A 164 19.17 -20.40 8.02
N THR A 165 18.01 -21.00 8.27
CA THR A 165 16.75 -20.58 7.65
C THR A 165 15.92 -19.82 8.68
N ILE A 166 15.72 -18.52 8.44
CA ILE A 166 14.69 -17.74 9.12
C ILE A 166 13.40 -17.99 8.35
N LYS A 167 12.37 -18.52 9.03
CA LYS A 167 11.09 -18.82 8.38
C LYS A 167 10.32 -17.55 8.05
N ALA A 168 9.49 -17.61 7.02
CA ALA A 168 8.54 -16.54 6.73
C ALA A 168 7.75 -16.16 8.00
N GLY A 169 7.65 -14.86 8.26
CA GLY A 169 7.03 -14.28 9.46
C GLY A 169 7.94 -14.21 10.70
N ASP A 170 9.02 -14.99 10.76
CA ASP A 170 9.99 -14.93 11.86
C ASP A 170 11.03 -13.83 11.62
N THR A 171 11.61 -13.33 12.71
CA THR A 171 12.69 -12.33 12.66
C THR A 171 14.05 -12.89 13.07
N SER A 172 14.11 -14.15 13.50
CA SER A 172 15.37 -14.78 13.89
C SER A 172 15.32 -16.29 13.80
N ALA A 173 16.49 -16.92 13.72
CA ALA A 173 16.65 -18.36 13.81
C ALA A 173 17.97 -18.72 14.51
N PRO A 174 17.99 -19.79 15.33
CA PRO A 174 19.18 -20.25 16.02
C PRO A 174 20.13 -21.01 15.08
N TYR A 175 21.40 -21.01 15.43
CA TYR A 175 22.49 -21.77 14.82
C TYR A 175 23.35 -22.47 15.88
#